data_AF-A0A8H7S0Y2-F1
#
_entry.id   AF-A0A8H7S0Y2-F1
#
_cell.length_a   1.000
_cell.length_b   1.000
_cell.length_c   1.000
_cell.angle_alpha   90.00
_cell.angle_beta   90.00
_cell.angle_gamma   90.00
#
_symmetry.space_group_name_H-M   'P 1'
#
loop_
_entity.id
_entity.type
_entity.pdbx_description
1 polymer ?
#
loop_
_entity_poly.entity_id
_entity_poly.type
_entity_poly.pdbx_seq_one_letter_code
_entity_poly.pdbx_strand_id
1 'polypeptide(L)' 'MVFQNIYNDECPVVPVNGSSEEYSKDPRAFVEKWTEKLGLVYRAHVFGRMHTIVSGKYVREIFMNNHFDFIEGSRK' A
#
# COMPACT_ATOMS: atom_id res chain seq x y z
N MET A 1 -3.06 -0.49 -16.62
CA MET A 1 -4.35 -0.79 -15.96
C MET A 1 -4.25 -0.85 -14.43
N VAL A 2 -3.05 -0.87 -13.83
CA VAL A 2 -2.87 -0.83 -12.37
C VAL A 2 -3.20 0.53 -11.79
N PHE A 3 -2.79 1.60 -12.48
CA PHE A 3 -2.93 2.98 -12.00
C PHE A 3 -4.38 3.42 -11.75
N GLN A 4 -5.35 2.97 -12.56
CA GLN A 4 -6.76 3.27 -12.28
C GLN A 4 -7.22 2.67 -10.95
N ASN A 5 -6.73 1.48 -10.57
CA ASN A 5 -7.08 0.84 -9.30
C ASN A 5 -6.42 1.48 -8.08
N ILE A 6 -5.32 2.24 -8.24
CA ILE A 6 -4.66 2.93 -7.10
C ILE A 6 -5.48 4.14 -6.65
N TYR A 7 -6.23 4.77 -7.57
CA TYR A 7 -7.00 6.00 -7.33
C TYR A 7 -8.51 5.78 -7.21
N ASN A 8 -9.01 4.57 -7.45
CA ASN A 8 -10.44 4.26 -7.36
C ASN A 8 -10.84 3.76 -5.96
N ASP A 9 -12.08 4.07 -5.57
CA ASP A 9 -12.68 3.62 -4.31
C ASP A 9 -12.79 2.10 -4.17
N GLU A 10 -12.57 1.35 -5.26
CA GLU A 10 -12.61 -0.11 -5.34
C GLU A 10 -11.34 -0.80 -4.79
N CYS A 11 -10.29 -0.06 -4.44
CA CYS A 11 -9.06 -0.66 -3.92
C CYS A 11 -9.30 -1.34 -2.55
N PRO A 12 -9.02 -2.65 -2.40
CA PRO A 12 -9.29 -3.38 -1.16
C PRO A 12 -8.62 -2.75 0.05
N VAL A 13 -9.30 -2.77 1.20
CA VAL A 13 -8.82 -2.12 2.42
C VAL A 13 -8.61 -3.15 3.52
N VAL A 14 -7.44 -3.12 4.16
CA VAL A 14 -7.14 -3.91 5.35
C VAL A 14 -8.02 -3.40 6.52
N PRO A 15 -8.63 -4.30 7.32
CA PRO A 15 -9.36 -3.90 8.52
C PRO A 15 -8.52 -3.03 9.45
N VAL A 16 -9.10 -1.91 9.91
CA VAL A 16 -8.37 -0.84 10.62
C VAL A 16 -7.73 -1.31 11.93
N ASN A 17 -8.36 -2.26 12.63
CA ASN A 17 -7.95 -2.66 13.97
C ASN A 17 -6.55 -3.29 13.99
N GLY A 18 -5.60 -2.62 14.65
CA GLY A 18 -4.25 -3.13 14.90
C GLY A 18 -3.30 -3.08 13.71
N SER A 19 -3.71 -2.54 12.56
CA SER A 19 -2.88 -2.51 11.34
C SER A 19 -1.51 -1.87 11.55
N SER A 20 -1.44 -0.76 12.30
CA SER A 20 -0.17 -0.08 12.60
C SER A 20 0.73 -0.88 13.55
N GLU A 21 0.16 -1.59 14.52
CA GLU A 21 0.90 -2.42 15.47
C GLU A 21 1.41 -3.70 14.78
N GLU A 22 0.55 -4.35 13.99
CA GLU A 22 0.91 -5.52 13.20
C GLU A 22 2.03 -5.19 12.21
N TYR A 23 1.89 -4.09 11.48
CA TYR A 23 2.93 -3.60 10.56
C TYR A 23 4.23 -3.27 11.30
N SER A 24 4.16 -2.63 12.47
CA SER A 24 5.36 -2.24 13.22
C SER A 24 6.10 -3.42 13.83
N LYS A 25 5.38 -4.51 14.18
CA LYS A 25 5.96 -5.73 14.75
C LYS A 25 6.73 -6.53 13.71
N ASP A 26 6.14 -6.72 12.52
CA ASP A 26 6.78 -7.40 11.39
C ASP A 26 6.22 -6.86 10.06
N PRO A 27 6.86 -5.83 9.48
CA PRO A 27 6.40 -5.23 8.23
C PRO A 27 6.36 -6.22 7.08
N ARG A 28 7.29 -7.19 7.06
CA ARG A 28 7.40 -8.15 5.97
C ARG A 28 6.26 -9.15 6.04
N ALA A 29 6.03 -9.76 7.21
CA ALA A 29 4.93 -10.70 7.41
C ALA A 29 3.57 -10.02 7.17
N PHE A 30 3.41 -8.76 7.58
CA PHE A 30 2.22 -7.97 7.28
C PHE A 30 1.99 -7.85 5.77
N VAL A 31 3.02 -7.43 5.02
CA VAL A 31 2.88 -7.24 3.57
C VAL A 31 2.60 -8.56 2.86
N GLU A 32 3.29 -9.64 3.23
CA GLU A 32 3.07 -10.98 2.66
C GLU A 32 1.64 -11.46 2.89
N LYS A 33 1.16 -11.42 4.14
CA LYS A 33 -0.21 -11.82 4.53
C LYS A 33 -1.29 -11.07 3.75
N TRP A 34 -1.20 -9.74 3.67
CA TRP A 34 -2.24 -8.93 3.04
C TRP A 34 -2.13 -8.93 1.52
N THR A 35 -0.92 -9.10 0.98
CA THR A 35 -0.73 -9.33 -0.47
C THR A 35 -1.39 -10.64 -0.90
N GLU A 36 -1.27 -11.71 -0.12
CA GLU A 36 -1.92 -12.99 -0.41
C GLU A 36 -3.46 -12.88 -0.38
N LYS A 37 -4.00 -12.10 0.56
CA LYS A 37 -5.45 -11.95 0.74
C LYS A 37 -6.12 -10.98 -0.22
N LEU A 38 -5.47 -9.85 -0.52
CA LEU A 38 -6.08 -8.72 -1.22
C LEU A 38 -5.43 -8.44 -2.59
N GLY A 39 -4.34 -9.14 -2.91
CA GLY A 39 -3.57 -8.93 -4.12
C GLY A 39 -2.44 -7.91 -3.94
N LEU A 40 -1.78 -7.57 -5.05
CA LEU A 40 -0.54 -6.79 -5.07
C LEU A 40 -0.73 -5.28 -4.77
N VAL A 41 -1.97 -4.80 -4.72
CA VAL A 41 -2.30 -3.40 -4.46
C VAL A 41 -3.49 -3.36 -3.50
N TYR A 42 -3.31 -2.76 -2.34
CA TYR A 42 -4.35 -2.58 -1.32
C TYR A 42 -4.07 -1.36 -0.45
N ARG A 43 -5.06 -0.92 0.33
CA ARG A 43 -4.94 0.20 1.27
C ARG A 43 -4.90 -0.32 2.71
N ALA A 44 -4.09 0.29 3.55
CA ALA A 44 -3.99 -0.04 4.97
C ALA A 44 -3.79 1.20 5.84
N HIS A 45 -4.37 1.20 7.04
CA HIS A 45 -4.13 2.22 8.06
C HIS A 45 -2.84 1.92 8.82
N VAL A 46 -1.74 2.54 8.39
CA VAL A 46 -0.41 2.39 9.01
C VAL A 46 0.04 3.76 9.52
N PHE A 47 0.60 3.81 10.73
CA PHE A 47 1.03 5.05 11.39
C PHE A 47 -0.06 6.14 11.45
N GLY A 48 -1.32 5.73 11.64
CA GLY A 48 -2.46 6.65 11.74
C GLY A 48 -2.89 7.30 10.42
N ARG A 49 -2.32 6.90 9.28
CA ARG A 49 -2.69 7.39 7.95
C ARG A 49 -3.08 6.22 7.04
N MET A 50 -3.96 6.48 6.07
CA MET A 50 -4.27 5.50 5.03
C MET A 50 -3.15 5.52 3.99
N HIS A 51 -2.51 4.38 3.77
CA HIS A 51 -1.46 4.22 2.77
C HIS A 51 -1.88 3.19 1.72
N THR A 52 -1.54 3.45 0.46
CA THR A 52 -1.63 2.44 -0.59
C THR A 52 -0.34 1.64 -0.61
N ILE A 53 -0.45 0.34 -0.33
CA ILE A 53 0.65 -0.61 -0.38
C ILE A 53 0.67 -1.24 -1.76
N VAL A 54 1.84 -1.22 -2.39
CA VAL A 54 2.07 -1.84 -3.70
C VAL A 54 3.25 -2.79 -3.62
N SER A 55 3.04 -4.03 -4.07
CA SER A 55 4.03 -5.09 -3.99
C SER A 55 4.29 -5.77 -5.35
N GLY A 56 5.38 -6.52 -5.42
CA GLY A 56 5.75 -7.35 -6.55
C GLY A 56 6.04 -6.56 -7.84
N LYS A 57 5.50 -7.05 -8.97
CA LYS A 57 5.82 -6.56 -10.32
C LYS A 57 5.47 -5.09 -10.56
N TYR A 58 4.54 -4.53 -9.78
CA TYR A 58 4.07 -3.15 -9.97
C TYR A 58 4.96 -2.09 -9.31
N VAL A 59 5.89 -2.49 -8.43
CA VAL A 59 6.80 -1.55 -7.77
C VAL A 59 7.61 -0.77 -8.82
N ARG A 60 8.19 -1.46 -9.80
CA ARG A 60 8.98 -0.81 -10.86
C ARG A 60 8.15 0.18 -11.68
N GLU A 61 6.92 -0.17 -12.03
CA GLU A 61 6.02 0.70 -12.80
C GLU A 61 5.69 1.99 -12.05
N ILE A 62 5.52 1.93 -10.72
CA ILE A 62 5.28 3.12 -9.90
C ILE A 62 6.53 3.99 -9.80
N PHE A 63 7.69 3.40 -9.53
CA PHE A 63 8.94 4.17 -9.44
C PHE A 63 9.33 4.85 -10.75
N MET A 64 8.88 4.31 -11.89
CA MET A 64 9.11 4.91 -13.21
C MET A 64 7.99 5.86 -13.65
N ASN A 65 6.96 6.05 -12.84
CA ASN A 65 5.85 6.94 -13.17
C ASN A 65 6.23 8.40 -12.87
N ASN A 66 6.16 9.27 -13.88
CA ASN A 66 6.46 10.70 -13.74
C ASN A 66 5.49 11.47 -12.82
N HIS A 67 4.34 10.88 -12.49
CA HIS A 67 3.37 11.41 -11.52
C HIS A 67 3.63 10.92 -10.08
N PHE A 68 4.57 10.00 -9.89
CA PHE A 68 4.96 9.53 -8.57
C PHE A 68 6.17 10.34 -8.08
N ASP A 69 5.99 11.08 -7.00
CA ASP A 69 7.08 11.75 -6.29
C ASP A 69 7.18 11.19 -4.87
N PHE A 70 8.29 10.49 -4.59
CA PHE A 70 8.55 9.90 -3.27
C PHE A 70 8.75 10.96 -2.19
N ILE A 71 9.39 12.08 -2.52
CA ILE A 71 9.68 13.18 -1.58
C ILE A 71 8.39 13.92 -1.24
N GLU A 72 7.56 14.20 -2.23
CA GLU A 72 6.25 14.81 -2.03
C GLU A 72 5.32 13.88 -1.23
N GLY A 73 5.24 12.60 -1.59
CA GLY A 73 4.40 11.61 -0.90
C GLY A 73 4.82 11.33 0.55
N SER A 74 6.08 11.60 0.91
CA SER A 74 6.63 11.42 2.26
C SER A 74 6.62 12.71 3.10
N ARG A 75 6.26 13.86 2.53
CA ARG A 75 6.17 15.12 3.26
C ARG A 75 4.97 15.09 4.22
N LYS A 76 5.22 15.51 5.45
CA LYS A 76 4.34 15.29 6.60
C LYS A 76 3.25 16.33 6.72
#